data_AF-A0A943B1X2-F1
#
_entry.id   AF-A0A943B1X2-F1
#
_cell.length_a   1.000
_cell.length_b   1.000
_cell.length_c   1.000
_cell.angle_alpha   90.00
_cell.angle_beta   90.00
_cell.angle_gamma   90.00
#
_symmetry.space_group_name_H-M   'P 1'
#
loop_
_entity.id
_entity.type
_entity.pdbx_description
1 polymer ?
#
loop_
_entity_poly.entity_id
_entity_poly.type
_entity_poly.pdbx_seq_one_letter_code
_entity_poly.pdbx_strand_id
1 'polypeptide(L)'
;MKHCLAVLLFALGALLPVAGGGLPLFAQSADAPAAEASVAADRALLDALQRDAFSYMWDHAYPSGLAFENNRYADGPATTGGTGFGAAAVVVATERGWIAREAAVDRLLTLTAFLRDKTERSRLHGAFPHWLNGVTGATMPFGPQDVGADIVETAFLMQGLIIARNYFDGDGPEAELRARINELWHDVDWAWFTRGPSGSENDGLYWHWSPEYGFAMNMKVTGFNEGMVAYVLALASPTHPIPSEAYAAWSSTDEYRPTGGNGYTLEAGIPYGGPLFITHYSYIGLDPRRLADDKVPHGYWVRNVTQTLMNRAYCLETAPRENRYAADCWGLTSCDAKDCYRYSAPGNDSGTVAPTAALSAMPYTPHYSMQVLEALNGRFRQAMWGPCGPYDAFSLRDDWYARTYQAIDQLPIVCMVENYRSGLLWRLFMNDPDVKRGLDRAGLRPPRPADGFPEMVVALKPDGRGGHVPDACDLRRHPDTGLYAVPYQANKGGAVVLTLTDPAGATRRTFHVRAAPGRNELTFAFRPESPDAVHTLTLDTGDARHSLPLRLH
;
A
#
# COMPACT_ATOMS: atom_id res chain seq x y z
N MET A 1 -18.86 -28.13 67.69
CA MET A 1 -19.13 -26.90 68.48
C MET A 1 -18.72 -25.71 67.62
N LYS A 2 -19.53 -24.71 67.25
CA LYS A 2 -20.97 -24.43 67.39
C LYS A 2 -21.30 -23.43 66.24
N HIS A 3 -22.31 -23.77 65.42
CA HIS A 3 -23.38 -22.94 64.80
C HIS A 3 -22.99 -21.82 63.79
N CYS A 4 -23.40 -21.91 62.51
CA CYS A 4 -24.71 -21.56 61.91
C CYS A 4 -25.07 -20.07 62.00
N LEU A 5 -25.30 -19.37 60.87
CA LEU A 5 -26.63 -18.97 60.37
C LEU A 5 -26.51 -17.94 59.22
N ALA A 6 -27.27 -18.14 58.15
CA ALA A 6 -27.59 -17.14 57.14
C ALA A 6 -28.73 -16.24 57.65
N VAL A 7 -28.69 -14.92 57.38
CA VAL A 7 -29.87 -14.04 57.38
C VAL A 7 -29.69 -12.90 56.37
N LEU A 8 -30.64 -12.81 55.43
CA LEU A 8 -30.94 -11.66 54.57
C LEU A 8 -31.36 -10.44 55.41
N LEU A 9 -30.97 -9.24 54.99
CA LEU A 9 -31.74 -8.03 55.30
C LEU A 9 -31.79 -7.08 54.10
N PHE A 10 -33.02 -6.88 53.62
CA PHE A 10 -33.45 -5.79 52.75
C PHE A 10 -33.34 -4.46 53.51
N ALA A 11 -32.80 -3.43 52.86
CA ALA A 11 -33.07 -2.04 53.21
C ALA A 11 -33.28 -1.23 51.92
N LEU A 12 -34.52 -0.78 51.74
CA LEU A 12 -34.93 0.18 50.72
C LEU A 12 -34.18 1.51 50.91
N GLY A 13 -33.49 1.96 49.87
CA GLY A 13 -33.07 3.35 49.70
C GLY A 13 -33.65 3.87 48.39
N ALA A 14 -34.61 4.78 48.49
CA ALA A 14 -35.20 5.48 47.35
C ALA A 14 -34.17 6.43 46.73
N LEU A 15 -33.95 6.31 45.42
CA LEU A 15 -33.27 7.31 44.59
C LEU A 15 -34.12 7.56 43.34
N LEU A 16 -34.38 8.85 43.12
CA LEU A 16 -35.13 9.45 42.01
C LEU A 16 -34.52 9.10 40.63
N PRO A 17 -35.31 9.10 39.54
CA PRO A 17 -34.82 8.74 38.22
C PRO A 17 -34.01 9.90 37.63
N VAL A 18 -32.72 9.67 37.38
CA VAL A 18 -31.93 10.50 36.47
C VAL A 18 -32.11 9.94 35.07
N ALA A 19 -32.70 10.74 34.19
CA ALA A 19 -32.75 10.49 32.76
C ALA A 19 -31.32 10.46 32.19
N GLY A 20 -30.93 9.33 31.62
CA GLY A 20 -29.62 9.12 30.98
C GLY A 20 -29.78 8.26 29.73
N GLY A 21 -29.31 8.79 28.61
CA GLY A 21 -29.59 8.36 27.24
C GLY A 21 -29.38 6.87 26.97
N GLY A 22 -30.42 6.25 26.40
CA GLY A 22 -30.34 4.93 25.82
C GLY A 22 -29.40 4.90 24.61
N LEU A 23 -28.55 3.88 24.56
CA LEU A 23 -27.85 3.45 23.36
C LEU A 23 -28.90 3.19 22.25
N PRO A 24 -28.64 3.56 20.98
CA PRO A 24 -29.56 3.22 19.92
C PRO A 24 -29.58 1.69 19.75
N LEU A 25 -30.76 1.12 20.01
CA LEU A 25 -31.06 -0.28 19.74
C LEU A 25 -30.98 -0.46 18.21
N PHE A 26 -29.97 -1.18 17.74
CA PHE A 26 -29.90 -1.61 16.35
C PHE A 26 -31.10 -2.51 16.07
N ALA A 27 -32.01 -2.08 15.20
CA ALA A 27 -32.99 -2.97 14.61
C ALA A 27 -32.24 -3.93 13.68
N GLN A 28 -32.00 -5.16 14.14
CA GLN A 28 -31.58 -6.27 13.28
C GLN A 28 -32.68 -6.49 12.23
N SER A 29 -32.36 -6.22 10.97
CA SER A 29 -33.20 -6.67 9.86
C SER A 29 -33.02 -8.19 9.72
N ALA A 30 -34.12 -8.89 9.47
CA ALA A 30 -34.22 -10.36 9.44
C ALA A 30 -33.49 -11.05 8.26
N ASP A 31 -32.53 -10.36 7.66
CA ASP A 31 -31.77 -10.75 6.46
C ASP A 31 -30.24 -10.64 6.65
N ALA A 32 -29.80 -10.34 7.88
CA ALA A 32 -28.39 -10.20 8.29
C ALA A 32 -27.45 -11.42 8.09
N PRO A 33 -27.87 -12.70 8.20
CA PRO A 33 -26.94 -13.82 8.32
C PRO A 33 -26.04 -14.05 7.10
N ALA A 34 -26.58 -13.94 5.88
CA ALA A 34 -25.84 -14.21 4.65
C ALA A 34 -24.84 -13.09 4.31
N ALA A 35 -25.23 -11.84 4.62
CA ALA A 35 -24.38 -10.67 4.41
C ALA A 35 -23.22 -10.64 5.41
N GLU A 36 -23.45 -11.05 6.67
CA GLU A 36 -22.41 -11.23 7.69
C GLU A 36 -21.48 -12.41 7.36
N ALA A 37 -22.02 -13.52 6.84
CA ALA A 37 -21.21 -14.68 6.44
C ALA A 37 -20.21 -14.35 5.31
N SER A 38 -20.60 -13.53 4.33
CA SER A 38 -19.70 -13.07 3.26
C SER A 38 -18.58 -12.17 3.78
N VAL A 39 -18.88 -11.22 4.69
CA VAL A 39 -17.85 -10.34 5.28
C VAL A 39 -16.87 -11.14 6.14
N ALA A 40 -17.36 -12.13 6.89
CA ALA A 40 -16.52 -13.04 7.65
C ALA A 40 -15.61 -13.89 6.75
N ALA A 41 -16.12 -14.36 5.61
CA ALA A 41 -15.33 -15.09 4.62
C ALA A 41 -14.23 -14.24 4.02
N ASP A 42 -14.52 -12.99 3.65
CA ASP A 42 -13.52 -12.04 3.12
C ASP A 42 -12.42 -11.77 4.13
N ARG A 43 -12.80 -11.53 5.40
CA ARG A 43 -11.84 -11.33 6.49
C ARG A 43 -10.93 -12.54 6.65
N ALA A 44 -11.51 -13.74 6.73
CA ALA A 44 -10.75 -14.98 6.88
C ALA A 44 -9.81 -15.22 5.70
N LEU A 45 -10.23 -14.89 4.48
CA LEU A 45 -9.41 -15.01 3.28
C LEU A 45 -8.25 -14.02 3.27
N LEU A 46 -8.47 -12.77 3.69
CA LEU A 46 -7.39 -11.79 3.83
C LEU A 46 -6.42 -12.14 4.96
N ASP A 47 -6.91 -12.65 6.09
CA ASP A 47 -6.07 -13.17 7.17
C ASP A 47 -5.16 -14.31 6.66
N ALA A 48 -5.72 -15.25 5.89
CA ALA A 48 -4.95 -16.34 5.29
C ALA A 48 -3.91 -15.82 4.28
N LEU A 49 -4.30 -14.91 3.38
CA LEU A 49 -3.38 -14.29 2.41
C LEU A 49 -2.20 -13.62 3.12
N GLN A 50 -2.47 -12.70 4.05
CA GLN A 50 -1.42 -11.93 4.69
C GLN A 50 -0.53 -12.80 5.57
N ARG A 51 -1.09 -13.78 6.30
CA ARG A 51 -0.30 -14.68 7.15
C ARG A 51 0.60 -15.60 6.34
N ASP A 52 0.08 -16.18 5.25
CA ASP A 52 0.88 -17.04 4.38
C ASP A 52 1.97 -16.21 3.68
N ALA A 53 1.65 -15.04 3.11
CA ALA A 53 2.64 -14.15 2.50
C ALA A 53 3.72 -13.67 3.50
N PHE A 54 3.34 -13.37 4.75
CA PHE A 54 4.27 -13.00 5.81
C PHE A 54 5.29 -14.12 6.14
N SER A 55 4.91 -15.39 5.94
CA SER A 55 5.79 -16.53 6.20
C SER A 55 7.08 -16.47 5.37
N TYR A 56 7.09 -15.73 4.25
CA TYR A 56 8.31 -15.48 3.47
C TYR A 56 9.39 -14.74 4.28
N MET A 57 9.01 -13.76 5.12
CA MET A 57 9.92 -13.01 5.99
C MET A 57 10.15 -13.68 7.35
N TRP A 58 9.25 -14.60 7.73
CA TRP A 58 9.32 -15.22 9.05
C TRP A 58 10.04 -16.56 9.05
N ASP A 59 9.54 -17.51 8.25
CA ASP A 59 9.99 -18.90 8.20
C ASP A 59 11.05 -19.13 7.10
N HIS A 60 11.03 -18.29 6.06
CA HIS A 60 11.90 -18.41 4.87
C HIS A 60 12.91 -17.27 4.73
N ALA A 61 13.23 -16.57 5.81
CA ALA A 61 14.28 -15.54 5.85
C ALA A 61 15.64 -16.10 6.29
N TYR A 62 16.71 -15.34 6.03
CA TYR A 62 18.03 -15.66 6.58
C TYR A 62 18.03 -15.63 8.11
N PRO A 63 18.93 -16.37 8.80
CA PRO A 63 19.12 -16.24 10.25
C PRO A 63 19.49 -14.82 10.70
N SER A 64 20.05 -14.00 9.81
CA SER A 64 20.29 -12.57 10.02
C SER A 64 19.00 -11.74 10.12
N GLY A 65 17.85 -12.30 9.73
CA GLY A 65 16.60 -11.59 9.60
C GLY A 65 16.42 -10.89 8.24
N LEU A 66 17.37 -11.01 7.30
CA LEU A 66 17.24 -10.48 5.95
C LEU A 66 16.31 -11.33 5.08
N ALA A 67 15.54 -10.70 4.19
CA ALA A 67 14.75 -11.39 3.18
C ALA A 67 15.65 -11.90 2.04
N PHE A 68 15.43 -13.14 1.59
CA PHE A 68 15.97 -13.60 0.31
C PHE A 68 15.36 -12.79 -0.83
N GLU A 69 16.16 -12.43 -1.83
CA GLU A 69 15.67 -11.83 -3.08
C GLU A 69 14.55 -12.69 -3.69
N ASN A 70 14.84 -13.96 -3.87
CA ASN A 70 13.90 -14.98 -4.32
C ASN A 70 14.26 -16.34 -3.72
N ASN A 71 13.34 -17.29 -3.79
CA ASN A 71 13.51 -18.64 -3.25
C ASN A 71 14.10 -19.66 -4.26
N ARG A 72 14.72 -19.22 -5.36
CA ARG A 72 15.26 -20.14 -6.39
C ARG A 72 16.50 -20.88 -5.93
N TYR A 73 17.30 -20.24 -5.08
CA TYR A 73 18.58 -20.74 -4.61
C TYR A 73 18.61 -20.70 -3.08
N ALA A 74 19.02 -21.80 -2.45
CA ALA A 74 19.08 -21.92 -1.00
C ALA A 74 20.09 -20.94 -0.36
N ASP A 75 21.07 -20.50 -1.13
CA ASP A 75 22.14 -19.55 -0.80
C ASP A 75 22.09 -18.29 -1.68
N GLY A 76 20.91 -17.98 -2.25
CA GLY A 76 20.71 -16.80 -3.10
C GLY A 76 20.89 -15.47 -2.35
N PRO A 77 21.06 -14.34 -3.05
CA PRO A 77 21.28 -13.06 -2.38
C PRO A 77 20.13 -12.68 -1.44
N ALA A 78 20.46 -11.97 -0.37
CA ALA A 78 19.49 -11.19 0.38
C ALA A 78 19.28 -9.83 -0.30
N THR A 79 18.06 -9.30 -0.21
CA THR A 79 17.67 -8.02 -0.82
C THR A 79 17.40 -6.95 0.22
N THR A 80 17.93 -5.75 -0.01
CA THR A 80 17.83 -4.64 0.94
C THR A 80 16.43 -4.04 0.98
N GLY A 81 15.82 -3.67 -0.14
CA GLY A 81 14.50 -3.06 -0.17
C GLY A 81 13.39 -4.06 0.17
N GLY A 82 13.50 -5.30 -0.30
CA GLY A 82 12.60 -6.39 0.11
C GLY A 82 12.66 -6.65 1.62
N THR A 83 13.85 -6.57 2.24
CA THR A 83 13.99 -6.62 3.70
C THR A 83 13.28 -5.46 4.38
N GLY A 84 13.30 -4.26 3.79
CA GLY A 84 12.52 -3.11 4.25
C GLY A 84 11.03 -3.40 4.33
N PHE A 85 10.46 -3.93 3.26
CA PHE A 85 9.06 -4.36 3.25
C PHE A 85 8.80 -5.45 4.30
N GLY A 86 9.76 -6.35 4.50
CA GLY A 86 9.72 -7.38 5.54
C GLY A 86 9.68 -6.84 6.96
N ALA A 87 10.47 -5.81 7.27
CA ALA A 87 10.44 -5.15 8.57
C ALA A 87 9.06 -4.52 8.86
N ALA A 88 8.43 -3.91 7.86
CA ALA A 88 7.06 -3.43 7.97
C ALA A 88 6.05 -4.59 8.13
N ALA A 89 6.25 -5.71 7.43
CA ALA A 89 5.41 -6.90 7.55
C ALA A 89 5.49 -7.55 8.96
N VAL A 90 6.65 -7.48 9.64
CA VAL A 90 6.78 -7.91 11.05
C VAL A 90 5.89 -7.08 11.97
N VAL A 91 5.75 -5.77 11.73
CA VAL A 91 4.81 -4.92 12.47
C VAL A 91 3.37 -5.38 12.23
N VAL A 92 2.99 -5.67 10.97
CA VAL A 92 1.66 -6.21 10.64
C VAL A 92 1.38 -7.51 11.40
N ALA A 93 2.31 -8.46 11.36
CA ALA A 93 2.13 -9.76 12.01
C ALA A 93 2.02 -9.64 13.54
N THR A 94 2.71 -8.65 14.12
CA THR A 94 2.61 -8.34 15.55
C THR A 94 1.25 -7.76 15.90
N GLU A 95 0.78 -6.74 15.15
CA GLU A 95 -0.52 -6.12 15.37
C GLU A 95 -1.68 -7.10 15.21
N ARG A 96 -1.54 -8.04 14.25
CA ARG A 96 -2.52 -9.10 14.00
C ARG A 96 -2.42 -10.27 14.98
N GLY A 97 -1.44 -10.27 15.88
CA GLY A 97 -1.24 -11.32 16.89
C GLY A 97 -0.80 -12.67 16.31
N TRP A 98 -0.21 -12.69 15.10
CA TRP A 98 0.33 -13.92 14.50
C TRP A 98 1.67 -14.32 15.11
N ILE A 99 2.41 -13.35 15.63
CA ILE A 99 3.64 -13.53 16.39
C ILE A 99 3.56 -12.74 17.70
N ALA A 100 4.29 -13.19 18.71
CA ALA A 100 4.43 -12.45 19.96
C ALA A 100 5.24 -11.15 19.73
N ARG A 101 4.89 -10.09 20.45
CA ARG A 101 5.56 -8.79 20.34
C ARG A 101 7.04 -8.89 20.68
N GLU A 102 7.39 -9.69 21.68
CA GLU A 102 8.76 -9.94 22.10
C GLU A 102 9.56 -10.65 21.00
N ALA A 103 8.96 -11.66 20.35
CA ALA A 103 9.60 -12.37 19.24
C ALA A 103 9.83 -11.46 18.03
N ALA A 104 8.91 -10.52 17.78
CA ALA A 104 9.07 -9.50 16.74
C ALA A 104 10.26 -8.58 17.04
N VAL A 105 10.38 -8.11 18.28
CA VAL A 105 11.49 -7.27 18.73
C VAL A 105 12.82 -8.02 18.63
N ASP A 106 12.89 -9.28 19.06
CA ASP A 106 14.10 -10.12 18.96
C ASP A 106 14.54 -10.31 17.50
N ARG A 107 13.59 -10.55 16.59
CA ARG A 107 13.85 -10.65 15.15
C ARG A 107 14.43 -9.35 14.60
N LEU A 108 13.83 -8.21 14.95
CA LEU A 108 14.26 -6.90 14.45
C LEU A 108 15.58 -6.43 15.09
N LEU A 109 15.86 -6.80 16.34
CA LEU A 109 17.16 -6.60 16.97
C LEU A 109 18.24 -7.41 16.26
N THR A 110 17.95 -8.66 15.88
CA THR A 110 18.86 -9.51 15.09
C THR A 110 19.16 -8.87 13.73
N LEU A 111 18.11 -8.42 13.03
CA LEU A 111 18.22 -7.73 11.74
C LEU A 111 19.05 -6.45 11.86
N THR A 112 18.70 -5.56 12.79
CA THR A 112 19.38 -4.27 12.93
C THR A 112 20.82 -4.43 13.43
N ALA A 113 21.10 -5.43 14.27
CA ALA A 113 22.47 -5.82 14.62
C ALA A 113 23.27 -6.24 13.39
N PHE A 114 22.70 -7.10 12.55
CA PHE A 114 23.36 -7.58 11.34
C PHE A 114 23.65 -6.42 10.37
N LEU A 115 22.64 -5.59 10.09
CA LEU A 115 22.79 -4.40 9.25
C LEU A 115 23.89 -3.47 9.78
N ARG A 116 23.91 -3.22 11.09
CA ARG A 116 24.90 -2.34 11.73
C ARG A 116 26.32 -2.90 11.68
N ASP A 117 26.48 -4.18 12.03
CA ASP A 117 27.79 -4.77 12.40
C ASP A 117 28.45 -5.59 11.28
N LYS A 118 27.68 -6.06 10.30
CA LYS A 118 28.17 -7.01 9.27
C LYS A 118 28.24 -6.42 7.87
N THR A 119 27.50 -5.36 7.59
CA THR A 119 27.47 -4.77 6.25
C THR A 119 28.62 -3.78 6.04
N GLU A 120 28.94 -3.51 4.77
CA GLU A 120 29.97 -2.54 4.39
C GLU A 120 29.46 -1.08 4.37
N ARG A 121 28.35 -0.77 5.05
CA ARG A 121 27.67 0.54 5.03
C ARG A 121 28.61 1.73 5.25
N SER A 122 29.62 1.60 6.11
CA SER A 122 30.60 2.67 6.39
C SER A 122 31.47 3.01 5.17
N ARG A 123 31.71 2.04 4.27
CA ARG A 123 32.38 2.26 2.98
C ARG A 123 31.42 2.76 1.90
N LEU A 124 30.12 2.71 2.15
CA LEU A 124 29.03 3.03 1.23
C LEU A 124 28.26 4.29 1.66
N HIS A 125 28.91 5.21 2.39
CA HIS A 125 28.28 6.46 2.85
C HIS A 125 27.00 6.22 3.68
N GLY A 126 27.03 5.17 4.50
CA GLY A 126 25.92 4.72 5.34
C GLY A 126 24.77 4.03 4.61
N ALA A 127 24.74 4.08 3.27
CA ALA A 127 23.76 3.37 2.45
C ALA A 127 24.07 1.86 2.35
N PHE A 128 23.12 1.13 1.79
CA PHE A 128 23.19 -0.31 1.60
C PHE A 128 23.21 -0.64 0.10
N PRO A 129 23.83 -1.75 -0.31
CA PRO A 129 23.77 -2.22 -1.69
C PRO A 129 22.41 -2.86 -1.99
N HIS A 130 22.14 -3.08 -3.28
CA HIS A 130 20.95 -3.79 -3.73
C HIS A 130 20.89 -5.22 -3.14
N TRP A 131 21.97 -5.98 -3.33
CA TRP A 131 22.12 -7.34 -2.80
C TRP A 131 23.25 -7.46 -1.78
N LEU A 132 23.00 -8.30 -0.78
CA LEU A 132 23.93 -8.69 0.27
C LEU A 132 24.01 -10.20 0.36
N ASN A 133 25.16 -10.73 0.77
CA ASN A 133 25.21 -12.09 1.27
C ASN A 133 24.50 -12.14 2.64
N GLY A 134 23.40 -12.88 2.72
CA GLY A 134 22.55 -12.92 3.91
C GLY A 134 23.20 -13.52 5.17
N VAL A 135 24.35 -14.18 5.03
CA VAL A 135 25.12 -14.78 6.14
C VAL A 135 26.30 -13.92 6.55
N THR A 136 27.04 -13.35 5.59
CA THR A 136 28.29 -12.62 5.87
C THR A 136 28.11 -11.11 5.93
N GLY A 137 27.09 -10.55 5.27
CA GLY A 137 26.85 -9.12 5.13
C GLY A 137 27.66 -8.47 4.01
N ALA A 138 28.42 -9.25 3.22
CA ALA A 138 29.21 -8.74 2.11
C ALA A 138 28.31 -8.25 0.96
N THR A 139 28.69 -7.14 0.34
CA THR A 139 28.06 -6.62 -0.88
C THR A 139 28.11 -7.66 -2.00
N MET A 140 26.98 -7.88 -2.68
CA MET A 140 26.91 -8.73 -3.87
C MET A 140 26.57 -7.86 -5.10
N PRO A 141 27.29 -8.03 -6.23
CA PRO A 141 26.97 -7.33 -7.47
C PRO A 141 25.54 -7.60 -7.95
N PHE A 142 24.79 -6.54 -8.24
CA PHE A 142 23.52 -6.64 -8.98
C PHE A 142 23.74 -6.51 -10.50
N GLY A 143 24.84 -5.87 -10.89
CA GLY A 143 25.31 -5.79 -12.26
C GLY A 143 26.82 -5.50 -12.32
N PRO A 144 27.42 -5.43 -13.52
CA PRO A 144 28.86 -5.25 -13.66
C PRO A 144 29.43 -3.98 -12.99
N GLN A 145 28.63 -2.91 -12.94
CA GLN A 145 29.01 -1.63 -12.32
C GLN A 145 28.21 -1.32 -11.05
N ASP A 146 27.19 -2.12 -10.76
CA ASP A 146 26.37 -2.00 -9.56
C ASP A 146 26.88 -2.95 -8.48
N VAL A 147 27.94 -2.48 -7.82
CA VAL A 147 28.75 -3.20 -6.81
C VAL A 147 28.92 -2.36 -5.54
N GLY A 148 27.99 -1.44 -5.29
CA GLY A 148 28.07 -0.45 -4.22
C GLY A 148 26.69 -0.09 -3.67
N ALA A 149 26.53 1.14 -3.21
CA ALA A 149 25.29 1.65 -2.65
C ALA A 149 24.18 1.77 -3.70
N ASP A 150 22.98 1.36 -3.31
CA ASP A 150 21.70 1.61 -3.99
C ASP A 150 20.81 2.44 -3.05
N ILE A 151 20.56 3.70 -3.42
CA ILE A 151 19.84 4.64 -2.56
C ILE A 151 18.33 4.40 -2.56
N VAL A 152 17.77 3.78 -3.60
CA VAL A 152 16.34 3.48 -3.69
C VAL A 152 16.01 2.27 -2.82
N GLU A 153 16.82 1.21 -2.89
CA GLU A 153 16.71 0.05 -2.00
C GLU A 153 16.97 0.45 -0.54
N THR A 154 17.95 1.33 -0.29
CA THR A 154 18.17 1.92 1.04
C THR A 154 16.94 2.68 1.54
N ALA A 155 16.25 3.42 0.67
CA ALA A 155 15.02 4.12 1.03
C ALA A 155 13.87 3.16 1.40
N PHE A 156 13.72 2.06 0.67
CA PHE A 156 12.74 1.02 1.01
C PHE A 156 13.06 0.35 2.36
N LEU A 157 14.34 0.07 2.64
CA LEU A 157 14.80 -0.42 3.94
C LEU A 157 14.45 0.56 5.06
N MET A 158 14.83 1.83 4.91
CA MET A 158 14.58 2.86 5.93
C MET A 158 13.10 3.13 6.13
N GLN A 159 12.28 3.06 5.08
CA GLN A 159 10.83 3.15 5.18
C GLN A 159 10.27 2.09 6.15
N GLY A 160 10.68 0.82 6.00
CA GLY A 160 10.25 -0.27 6.88
C GLY A 160 10.76 -0.15 8.31
N LEU A 161 12.04 0.24 8.48
CA LEU A 161 12.63 0.41 9.81
C LEU A 161 12.00 1.59 10.56
N ILE A 162 11.70 2.70 9.91
CA ILE A 162 11.02 3.85 10.53
C ILE A 162 9.61 3.45 11.00
N ILE A 163 8.88 2.65 10.20
CA ILE A 163 7.59 2.09 10.62
C ILE A 163 7.76 1.25 11.90
N ALA A 164 8.74 0.35 11.94
CA ALA A 164 9.01 -0.48 13.11
C ALA A 164 9.40 0.35 14.34
N ARG A 165 10.29 1.34 14.18
CA ARG A 165 10.69 2.27 15.24
C ARG A 165 9.50 2.97 15.88
N ASN A 166 8.51 3.35 15.08
CA ASN A 166 7.33 4.08 15.56
C ASN A 166 6.25 3.18 16.15
N TYR A 167 6.34 1.86 15.95
CA TYR A 167 5.41 0.88 16.51
C TYR A 167 5.89 0.28 17.83
N PHE A 168 7.19 0.01 17.93
CA PHE A 168 7.82 -0.55 19.13
C PHE A 168 8.28 0.57 20.06
N ASP A 169 7.37 1.10 20.87
CA ASP A 169 7.52 2.28 21.73
C ASP A 169 7.78 1.98 23.22
N GLY A 170 7.88 0.70 23.61
CA GLY A 170 8.15 0.28 24.98
C GLY A 170 9.58 0.52 25.48
N ASP A 171 9.84 0.12 26.72
CA ASP A 171 11.17 0.18 27.34
C ASP A 171 12.03 -1.06 27.01
N GLY A 172 13.27 -1.10 27.54
CA GLY A 172 14.14 -2.28 27.44
C GLY A 172 14.52 -2.63 25.99
N PRO A 173 14.29 -3.87 25.52
CA PRO A 173 14.61 -4.28 24.15
C PRO A 173 13.98 -3.41 23.05
N GLU A 174 12.78 -2.87 23.26
CA GLU A 174 12.15 -1.96 22.30
C GLU A 174 12.88 -0.61 22.22
N ALA A 175 13.32 -0.07 23.37
CA ALA A 175 14.15 1.15 23.40
C ALA A 175 15.50 0.92 22.71
N GLU A 176 16.11 -0.25 22.88
CA GLU A 176 17.33 -0.64 22.17
C GLU A 176 17.10 -0.73 20.65
N LEU A 177 15.98 -1.34 20.23
CA LEU A 177 15.61 -1.43 18.83
C LEU A 177 15.45 -0.04 18.21
N ARG A 178 14.73 0.87 18.86
CA ARG A 178 14.58 2.26 18.39
C ARG A 178 15.94 2.96 18.27
N ALA A 179 16.84 2.76 19.24
CA ALA A 179 18.18 3.36 19.21
C ALA A 179 19.02 2.84 18.03
N ARG A 180 19.00 1.53 17.76
CA ARG A 180 19.71 0.93 16.61
C ARG A 180 19.14 1.41 15.28
N ILE A 181 17.82 1.51 15.15
CA ILE A 181 17.19 2.06 13.94
C ILE A 181 17.59 3.53 13.75
N ASN A 182 17.63 4.32 14.81
CA ASN A 182 18.09 5.72 14.73
C ASN A 182 19.55 5.83 14.27
N GLU A 183 20.44 4.96 14.75
CA GLU A 183 21.82 4.90 14.28
C GLU A 183 21.87 4.61 12.77
N LEU A 184 21.20 3.56 12.31
CA LEU A 184 21.15 3.19 10.90
C LEU A 184 20.56 4.32 10.02
N TRP A 185 19.49 4.97 10.49
CA TRP A 185 18.84 6.08 9.81
C TRP A 185 19.73 7.32 9.70
N HIS A 186 20.39 7.69 10.80
CA HIS A 186 21.24 8.87 10.87
C HIS A 186 22.55 8.71 10.10
N ASP A 187 23.01 7.48 9.89
CA ASP A 187 24.26 7.22 9.21
C ASP A 187 24.16 7.32 7.68
N VAL A 188 22.96 7.23 7.09
CA VAL A 188 22.78 7.36 5.64
C VAL A 188 23.08 8.79 5.21
N ASP A 189 24.16 8.97 4.46
CA ASP A 189 24.56 10.27 3.91
C ASP A 189 23.81 10.57 2.60
N TRP A 190 22.53 10.93 2.69
CA TRP A 190 21.71 11.22 1.49
C TRP A 190 22.30 12.35 0.64
N ALA A 191 22.93 13.34 1.27
CA ALA A 191 23.65 14.42 0.59
C ALA A 191 24.82 13.89 -0.26
N TRP A 192 25.42 12.74 0.10
CA TRP A 192 26.43 12.07 -0.73
C TRP A 192 25.93 11.84 -2.16
N PHE A 193 24.70 11.33 -2.26
CA PHE A 193 24.06 10.85 -3.47
C PHE A 193 23.47 11.95 -4.35
N THR A 194 23.73 13.23 -4.07
CA THR A 194 23.37 14.33 -4.98
C THR A 194 24.44 14.63 -6.04
N ARG A 195 25.51 13.82 -6.06
CA ARG A 195 26.65 13.94 -6.97
C ARG A 195 26.45 13.06 -8.20
N GLY A 196 26.66 13.63 -9.38
CA GLY A 196 26.71 12.88 -10.65
C GLY A 196 28.14 12.58 -11.12
N PRO A 197 28.32 11.88 -12.26
CA PRO A 197 29.64 11.66 -12.86
C PRO A 197 30.38 12.95 -13.23
N SER A 198 29.64 14.03 -13.49
CA SER A 198 30.17 15.38 -13.75
C SER A 198 30.66 16.10 -12.48
N GLY A 199 30.43 15.54 -11.30
CA GLY A 199 30.70 16.18 -10.01
C GLY A 199 29.71 17.30 -9.66
N SER A 200 28.61 17.48 -10.42
CA SER A 200 27.57 18.43 -10.06
C SER A 200 26.88 17.98 -8.77
N GLU A 201 26.89 18.84 -7.76
CA GLU A 201 26.16 18.66 -6.49
C GLU A 201 24.75 19.25 -6.60
N ASN A 202 23.82 18.72 -5.80
CA ASN A 202 22.45 19.22 -5.64
C ASN A 202 21.54 19.10 -6.89
N ASP A 203 21.91 18.31 -7.90
CA ASP A 203 21.17 18.13 -9.16
C ASP A 203 20.19 16.94 -9.12
N GLY A 204 19.62 16.65 -7.95
CA GLY A 204 18.81 15.47 -7.67
C GLY A 204 19.60 14.27 -7.16
N LEU A 205 18.90 13.22 -6.75
CA LEU A 205 19.50 11.97 -6.27
C LEU A 205 19.99 11.11 -7.44
N TYR A 206 21.16 10.51 -7.28
CA TYR A 206 21.67 9.44 -8.13
C TYR A 206 21.47 8.10 -7.45
N TRP A 207 20.96 7.14 -8.22
CA TRP A 207 20.52 5.85 -7.71
C TRP A 207 21.70 5.04 -7.14
N HIS A 208 22.84 5.05 -7.82
CA HIS A 208 23.97 4.18 -7.48
C HIS A 208 25.26 4.96 -7.26
N TRP A 209 26.07 4.47 -6.33
CA TRP A 209 27.47 4.86 -6.17
C TRP A 209 28.30 3.66 -5.71
N SER A 210 29.51 3.46 -6.24
CA SER A 210 30.41 2.44 -5.71
C SER A 210 31.83 2.95 -5.44
N PRO A 211 32.57 2.34 -4.51
CA PRO A 211 33.98 2.69 -4.28
C PRO A 211 34.87 2.46 -5.51
N GLU A 212 34.52 1.50 -6.36
CA GLU A 212 35.31 1.11 -7.54
C GLU A 212 35.01 1.99 -8.76
N TYR A 213 33.74 2.34 -8.97
CA TYR A 213 33.29 3.03 -10.19
C TYR A 213 32.74 4.44 -9.95
N GLY A 214 32.71 4.91 -8.70
CA GLY A 214 32.05 6.17 -8.35
C GLY A 214 30.60 6.20 -8.83
N PHE A 215 30.23 7.26 -9.56
CA PHE A 215 28.89 7.43 -10.14
C PHE A 215 28.77 6.89 -11.58
N ALA A 216 29.63 5.96 -12.04
CA ALA A 216 29.64 5.53 -13.44
C ALA A 216 28.31 4.92 -13.96
N MET A 217 27.48 4.35 -13.07
CA MET A 217 26.12 3.90 -13.40
C MET A 217 25.24 5.04 -13.94
N ASN A 218 25.54 6.29 -13.54
CA ASN A 218 24.96 7.53 -14.06
C ASN A 218 23.43 7.52 -14.19
N MET A 219 22.74 7.01 -13.17
CA MET A 219 21.29 6.92 -13.16
C MET A 219 20.72 7.90 -12.16
N LYS A 220 20.30 9.08 -12.64
CA LYS A 220 19.57 10.05 -11.83
C LYS A 220 18.16 9.53 -11.54
N VAL A 221 17.71 9.62 -10.29
CA VAL A 221 16.35 9.27 -9.89
C VAL A 221 15.44 10.42 -10.27
N THR A 222 14.66 10.23 -11.33
CA THR A 222 13.64 11.18 -11.79
C THR A 222 12.31 10.47 -11.89
N GLY A 223 11.25 11.15 -11.48
CA GLY A 223 9.90 10.63 -11.52
C GLY A 223 9.29 10.67 -12.92
N PHE A 224 8.08 10.16 -13.12
CA PHE A 224 7.32 9.44 -12.12
C PHE A 224 7.60 7.94 -12.18
N ASN A 225 8.15 7.40 -11.10
CA ASN A 225 8.43 5.97 -10.92
C ASN A 225 8.25 5.58 -9.43
N GLU A 226 8.76 4.44 -9.00
CA GLU A 226 8.65 3.88 -7.65
C GLU A 226 9.47 4.60 -6.57
N GLY A 227 10.39 5.50 -6.95
CA GLY A 227 11.43 6.05 -6.09
C GLY A 227 11.06 7.30 -5.27
N MET A 228 9.78 7.69 -5.20
CA MET A 228 9.36 8.92 -4.48
C MET A 228 9.84 8.95 -3.02
N VAL A 229 9.74 7.82 -2.31
CA VAL A 229 10.13 7.72 -0.90
C VAL A 229 11.61 8.00 -0.68
N ALA A 230 12.47 7.76 -1.67
CA ALA A 230 13.89 8.11 -1.60
C ALA A 230 14.09 9.61 -1.47
N TYR A 231 13.37 10.43 -2.25
CA TYR A 231 13.42 11.89 -2.12
C TYR A 231 12.83 12.37 -0.80
N VAL A 232 11.69 11.81 -0.37
CA VAL A 232 11.08 12.21 0.91
C VAL A 232 12.01 11.91 2.08
N LEU A 233 12.63 10.73 2.11
CA LEU A 233 13.57 10.36 3.17
C LEU A 233 14.87 11.18 3.08
N ALA A 234 15.40 11.41 1.89
CA ALA A 234 16.57 12.26 1.71
C ALA A 234 16.35 13.69 2.23
N LEU A 235 15.14 14.24 2.08
CA LEU A 235 14.76 15.55 2.64
C LEU A 235 14.45 15.48 4.14
N ALA A 236 14.00 14.32 4.64
CA ALA A 236 13.65 14.07 6.04
C ALA A 236 14.88 13.93 6.94
N SER A 237 16.01 13.46 6.40
CA SER A 237 17.23 13.15 7.16
C SER A 237 17.63 14.29 8.12
N PRO A 238 17.82 14.00 9.42
CA PRO A 238 18.22 15.02 10.40
C PRO A 238 19.73 15.30 10.37
N THR A 239 20.53 14.42 9.77
CA THR A 239 22.01 14.48 9.79
C THR A 239 22.59 14.82 8.42
N HIS A 240 22.06 14.23 7.35
CA HIS A 240 22.57 14.38 6.00
C HIS A 240 21.48 14.74 4.98
N PRO A 241 20.65 15.78 5.21
CA PRO A 241 19.58 16.11 4.29
C PRO A 241 20.10 16.62 2.95
N ILE A 242 19.41 16.26 1.87
CA ILE A 242 19.56 16.98 0.60
C ILE A 242 18.88 18.36 0.69
N PRO A 243 19.29 19.35 -0.11
CA PRO A 243 18.61 20.63 -0.12
C PRO A 243 17.23 20.53 -0.81
N SER A 244 16.27 21.36 -0.39
CA SER A 244 14.87 21.29 -0.89
C SER A 244 14.77 21.42 -2.41
N GLU A 245 15.63 22.24 -3.04
CA GLU A 245 15.64 22.44 -4.49
C GLU A 245 15.98 21.16 -5.28
N ALA A 246 16.67 20.19 -4.67
CA ALA A 246 16.97 18.91 -5.32
C ALA A 246 15.70 18.12 -5.67
N TYR A 247 14.58 18.37 -4.97
CA TYR A 247 13.28 17.78 -5.30
C TYR A 247 12.78 18.18 -6.70
N ALA A 248 13.25 19.30 -7.26
CA ALA A 248 12.89 19.69 -8.61
C ALA A 248 13.29 18.62 -9.66
N ALA A 249 14.38 17.88 -9.42
CA ALA A 249 14.81 16.78 -10.29
C ALA A 249 13.81 15.61 -10.30
N TRP A 250 13.12 15.34 -9.19
CA TRP A 250 12.08 14.32 -9.14
C TRP A 250 10.94 14.62 -10.13
N SER A 251 10.64 15.90 -10.38
CA SER A 251 9.53 16.32 -11.23
C SER A 251 9.94 16.99 -12.55
N SER A 252 11.19 16.79 -12.99
CA SER A 252 11.78 17.51 -14.12
C SER A 252 11.53 16.90 -15.50
N THR A 253 10.79 15.81 -15.58
CA THR A 253 10.67 14.99 -16.79
C THR A 253 9.30 15.09 -17.47
N ASP A 254 9.19 14.47 -18.64
CA ASP A 254 7.95 14.44 -19.42
C ASP A 254 6.88 13.55 -18.78
N GLU A 255 7.24 12.67 -17.83
CA GLU A 255 6.30 11.89 -17.03
C GLU A 255 5.38 12.75 -16.15
N TYR A 256 5.67 14.04 -15.96
CA TYR A 256 4.77 15.00 -15.30
C TYR A 256 3.91 15.80 -16.29
N ARG A 257 3.76 15.28 -17.52
CA ARG A 257 2.73 15.70 -18.45
C ARG A 257 1.57 14.70 -18.43
N PRO A 258 0.31 15.16 -18.52
CA PRO A 258 -0.82 14.25 -18.54
C PRO A 258 -0.71 13.21 -19.67
N THR A 259 -0.89 11.94 -19.30
CA THR A 259 -0.88 10.80 -20.23
C THR A 259 -2.13 9.95 -20.01
N GLY A 260 -2.50 9.11 -20.97
CA GLY A 260 -3.75 8.37 -20.90
C GLY A 260 -3.70 6.96 -21.46
N GLY A 261 -4.78 6.22 -21.20
CA GLY A 261 -5.00 4.84 -21.61
C GLY A 261 -6.38 4.37 -21.16
N ASN A 262 -7.12 3.66 -22.03
CA ASN A 262 -8.47 3.15 -21.75
C ASN A 262 -9.44 4.22 -21.17
N GLY A 263 -9.39 5.44 -21.70
CA GLY A 263 -10.22 6.57 -21.25
C GLY A 263 -9.75 7.27 -19.97
N TYR A 264 -8.78 6.70 -19.25
CA TYR A 264 -8.20 7.30 -18.04
C TYR A 264 -7.07 8.27 -18.39
N THR A 265 -6.89 9.28 -17.53
CA THR A 265 -5.79 10.26 -17.61
C THR A 265 -5.02 10.28 -16.29
N LEU A 266 -3.70 10.15 -16.35
CA LEU A 266 -2.77 10.30 -15.23
C LEU A 266 -2.09 11.67 -15.31
N GLU A 267 -2.08 12.43 -14.22
CA GLU A 267 -1.35 13.71 -14.13
C GLU A 267 0.17 13.51 -14.09
N ALA A 268 0.62 12.37 -13.55
CA ALA A 268 2.01 11.96 -13.53
C ALA A 268 2.15 10.44 -13.73
N GLY A 269 2.99 10.03 -14.68
CA GLY A 269 3.25 8.65 -15.04
C GLY A 269 3.78 8.50 -16.45
N ILE A 270 4.39 7.35 -16.74
CA ILE A 270 4.69 6.95 -18.11
C ILE A 270 3.39 6.63 -18.88
N PRO A 271 3.40 6.60 -20.22
CA PRO A 271 2.23 6.19 -21.01
C PRO A 271 1.66 4.85 -20.56
N TYR A 272 0.33 4.77 -20.46
CA TYR A 272 -0.39 3.64 -19.87
C TYR A 272 -0.02 3.29 -18.39
N GLY A 273 0.62 4.23 -17.68
CA GLY A 273 0.89 4.16 -16.24
C GLY A 273 2.07 3.31 -15.82
N GLY A 274 2.47 2.31 -16.62
CA GLY A 274 3.58 1.42 -16.29
C GLY A 274 3.21 0.27 -15.35
N PRO A 275 4.22 -0.47 -14.84
CA PRO A 275 4.00 -1.62 -13.98
C PRO A 275 3.39 -1.17 -12.66
N LEU A 276 2.48 -1.99 -12.13
CA LEU A 276 1.62 -1.55 -11.04
C LEU A 276 2.33 -1.32 -9.69
N PHE A 277 3.51 -1.94 -9.48
CA PHE A 277 4.35 -1.74 -8.29
C PHE A 277 4.76 -0.29 -8.03
N ILE A 278 4.74 0.56 -9.06
CA ILE A 278 4.93 2.02 -8.94
C ILE A 278 3.90 2.64 -7.97
N THR A 279 2.71 2.05 -7.84
CA THR A 279 1.68 2.48 -6.87
C THR A 279 1.82 1.83 -5.49
N HIS A 280 2.83 0.97 -5.28
CA HIS A 280 2.97 0.17 -4.07
C HIS A 280 4.17 0.58 -3.22
N TYR A 281 5.39 0.53 -3.76
CA TYR A 281 6.62 0.49 -2.93
C TYR A 281 6.85 1.74 -2.08
N SER A 282 6.79 2.92 -2.71
CA SER A 282 6.85 4.20 -1.98
C SER A 282 5.65 4.40 -1.05
N TYR A 283 4.54 3.73 -1.31
CA TYR A 283 3.25 3.93 -0.64
C TYR A 283 2.95 2.89 0.45
N ILE A 284 3.93 2.07 0.82
CA ILE A 284 3.83 1.23 2.02
C ILE A 284 3.78 2.12 3.27
N GLY A 285 4.65 3.13 3.33
CA GLY A 285 4.70 4.13 4.39
C GLY A 285 4.04 5.44 4.00
N LEU A 286 4.32 5.98 2.80
CA LEU A 286 3.71 7.23 2.36
C LEU A 286 2.20 7.04 2.12
N ASP A 287 1.36 7.78 2.84
CA ASP A 287 -0.10 7.72 2.66
C ASP A 287 -0.56 8.60 1.49
N PRO A 288 -0.91 8.03 0.32
CA PRO A 288 -1.23 8.82 -0.87
C PRO A 288 -2.49 9.69 -0.69
N ARG A 289 -3.35 9.41 0.31
CA ARG A 289 -4.52 10.25 0.64
C ARG A 289 -4.13 11.62 1.18
N ARG A 290 -2.89 11.78 1.62
CA ARG A 290 -2.35 12.99 2.23
C ARG A 290 -1.31 13.68 1.35
N LEU A 291 -1.18 13.26 0.09
CA LEU A 291 -0.11 13.72 -0.79
C LEU A 291 -0.70 14.33 -2.07
N ALA A 292 -0.29 15.56 -2.32
CA ALA A 292 -0.48 16.31 -3.54
C ALA A 292 0.66 17.33 -3.66
N ASP A 293 0.92 17.81 -4.87
CA ASP A 293 1.80 18.94 -5.14
C ASP A 293 1.25 19.76 -6.32
N ASP A 294 2.03 20.72 -6.82
CA ASP A 294 1.62 21.58 -7.93
C ASP A 294 1.52 20.83 -9.28
N LYS A 295 2.16 19.66 -9.39
CA LYS A 295 2.18 18.84 -10.60
C LYS A 295 1.07 17.78 -10.60
N VAL A 296 0.68 17.29 -9.43
CA VAL A 296 -0.41 16.33 -9.21
C VAL A 296 -1.46 16.96 -8.28
N PRO A 297 -2.17 18.01 -8.73
CA PRO A 297 -3.08 18.79 -7.88
C PRO A 297 -4.32 18.02 -7.43
N HIS A 298 -4.75 16.96 -8.13
CA HIS A 298 -5.85 16.10 -7.68
C HIS A 298 -5.41 15.08 -6.61
N GLY A 299 -4.09 14.98 -6.37
CA GLY A 299 -3.50 14.15 -5.33
C GLY A 299 -3.09 12.76 -5.81
N TYR A 300 -2.08 12.21 -5.13
CA TYR A 300 -1.47 10.93 -5.48
C TYR A 300 -2.41 9.74 -5.21
N TRP A 301 -3.40 9.88 -4.31
CA TRP A 301 -4.48 8.90 -4.16
C TRP A 301 -5.25 8.69 -5.46
N VAL A 302 -5.80 9.77 -6.03
CA VAL A 302 -6.57 9.74 -7.27
C VAL A 302 -5.71 9.18 -8.40
N ARG A 303 -4.45 9.62 -8.48
CA ARG A 303 -3.49 9.12 -9.47
C ARG A 303 -3.24 7.61 -9.34
N ASN A 304 -3.07 7.08 -8.12
CA ASN A 304 -2.82 5.65 -7.89
C ASN A 304 -4.06 4.79 -8.16
N VAL A 305 -5.26 5.23 -7.75
CA VAL A 305 -6.52 4.55 -8.12
C VAL A 305 -6.68 4.53 -9.63
N THR A 306 -6.40 5.66 -10.30
CA THR A 306 -6.50 5.78 -11.76
C THR A 306 -5.52 4.85 -12.48
N GLN A 307 -4.26 4.74 -12.05
CA GLN A 307 -3.31 3.80 -12.66
C GLN A 307 -3.77 2.35 -12.46
N THR A 308 -4.30 2.02 -11.27
CA THR A 308 -4.80 0.67 -10.97
C THR A 308 -5.95 0.28 -11.88
N LEU A 309 -6.93 1.19 -12.04
CA LEU A 309 -8.06 0.99 -12.95
C LEU A 309 -7.60 0.90 -14.41
N MET A 310 -6.64 1.72 -14.83
CA MET A 310 -6.06 1.69 -16.18
C MET A 310 -5.35 0.35 -16.45
N ASN A 311 -4.60 -0.19 -15.49
CA ASN A 311 -3.95 -1.50 -15.61
C ASN A 311 -4.97 -2.63 -15.79
N ARG A 312 -6.03 -2.61 -14.98
CA ARG A 312 -7.15 -3.55 -15.11
C ARG A 312 -7.88 -3.40 -16.44
N ALA A 313 -8.22 -2.16 -16.84
CA ALA A 313 -8.94 -1.89 -18.09
C ALA A 313 -8.14 -2.34 -19.32
N TYR A 314 -6.82 -2.11 -19.34
CA TYR A 314 -5.95 -2.65 -20.39
C TYR A 314 -6.09 -4.17 -20.51
N CYS A 315 -6.03 -4.89 -19.38
CA CYS A 315 -6.15 -6.35 -19.38
C CYS A 315 -7.48 -6.84 -19.97
N LEU A 316 -8.58 -6.14 -19.68
CA LEU A 316 -9.93 -6.55 -20.07
C LEU A 316 -10.31 -6.12 -21.49
N GLU A 317 -9.76 -5.02 -21.98
CA GLU A 317 -10.25 -4.34 -23.17
C GLU A 317 -9.25 -4.30 -24.32
N THR A 318 -7.95 -4.22 -24.00
CA THR A 318 -6.89 -3.91 -24.98
C THR A 318 -5.91 -5.05 -25.18
N ALA A 319 -5.63 -5.83 -24.12
CA ALA A 319 -4.69 -6.93 -24.19
C ALA A 319 -5.11 -7.97 -25.25
N PRO A 320 -4.14 -8.62 -25.92
CA PRO A 320 -4.42 -9.71 -26.85
C PRO A 320 -5.28 -10.81 -26.20
N ARG A 321 -6.32 -11.28 -26.90
CA ARG A 321 -7.30 -12.24 -26.35
C ARG A 321 -6.66 -13.57 -25.93
N GLU A 322 -5.56 -13.96 -26.58
CA GLU A 322 -4.76 -15.13 -26.25
C GLU A 322 -4.13 -15.09 -24.86
N ASN A 323 -3.96 -13.89 -24.26
CA ASN A 323 -3.48 -13.75 -22.88
C ASN A 323 -4.51 -14.25 -21.86
N ARG A 324 -5.79 -14.38 -22.26
CA ARG A 324 -6.89 -14.93 -21.45
C ARG A 324 -7.10 -14.21 -20.11
N TYR A 325 -6.81 -12.92 -20.06
CA TYR A 325 -7.13 -12.08 -18.91
C TYR A 325 -8.65 -11.99 -18.70
N ALA A 326 -9.04 -11.78 -17.45
CA ALA A 326 -10.43 -11.72 -17.02
C ALA A 326 -10.58 -10.83 -15.77
N ALA A 327 -11.82 -10.54 -15.37
CA ALA A 327 -12.10 -9.69 -14.20
C ALA A 327 -11.47 -10.23 -12.90
N ASP A 328 -11.25 -11.54 -12.83
CA ASP A 328 -10.63 -12.28 -11.73
C ASP A 328 -9.18 -12.72 -12.04
N CYS A 329 -8.61 -12.26 -13.16
CA CYS A 329 -7.29 -12.67 -13.65
C CYS A 329 -6.65 -11.49 -14.43
N TRP A 330 -6.15 -10.51 -13.68
CA TRP A 330 -5.52 -9.29 -14.18
C TRP A 330 -4.41 -8.84 -13.22
N GLY A 331 -3.55 -7.94 -13.69
CA GLY A 331 -2.49 -7.33 -12.89
C GLY A 331 -1.13 -7.50 -13.55
N LEU A 332 -0.68 -6.43 -14.21
CA LEU A 332 0.62 -6.40 -14.90
C LEU A 332 1.62 -5.59 -14.09
N THR A 333 2.72 -6.25 -13.72
CA THR A 333 3.84 -5.63 -13.03
C THR A 333 5.14 -6.38 -13.32
N SER A 334 6.29 -5.85 -12.89
CA SER A 334 7.56 -6.57 -13.00
C SER A 334 7.50 -7.87 -12.21
N CYS A 335 7.84 -9.00 -12.82
CA CYS A 335 7.72 -10.32 -12.20
C CYS A 335 8.49 -11.37 -13.01
N ASP A 336 8.52 -12.61 -12.51
CA ASP A 336 8.91 -13.77 -13.28
C ASP A 336 7.99 -13.97 -14.50
N ALA A 337 8.59 -14.34 -15.63
CA ALA A 337 7.90 -14.77 -16.83
C ALA A 337 8.50 -16.11 -17.30
N LYS A 338 7.84 -16.75 -18.26
CA LYS A 338 8.36 -17.98 -18.88
C LYS A 338 9.78 -17.71 -19.40
N ASP A 339 10.76 -18.36 -18.75
CA ASP A 339 12.20 -18.34 -19.01
C ASP A 339 13.00 -17.07 -18.64
N CYS A 340 12.40 -16.06 -17.99
CA CYS A 340 13.11 -14.83 -17.63
C CYS A 340 12.42 -14.02 -16.52
N TYR A 341 13.01 -12.90 -16.12
CA TYR A 341 12.33 -11.84 -15.37
C TYR A 341 11.97 -10.72 -16.34
N ARG A 342 10.74 -10.18 -16.25
CA ARG A 342 10.28 -9.14 -17.17
C ARG A 342 9.63 -7.98 -16.43
N TYR A 343 9.98 -6.79 -16.90
CA TYR A 343 9.14 -5.61 -16.74
C TYR A 343 7.85 -5.80 -17.56
N SER A 344 6.73 -6.12 -16.89
CA SER A 344 5.40 -6.27 -17.50
C SER A 344 4.52 -5.08 -17.14
N ALA A 345 3.88 -4.48 -18.13
CA ALA A 345 3.00 -3.32 -17.94
C ALA A 345 1.97 -3.25 -19.08
N PRO A 346 0.88 -2.48 -18.91
CA PRO A 346 0.07 -2.06 -20.05
C PRO A 346 0.94 -1.44 -21.15
N GLY A 347 0.83 -1.95 -22.38
CA GLY A 347 1.69 -1.54 -23.52
C GLY A 347 3.05 -2.23 -23.62
N ASN A 348 3.48 -2.94 -22.58
CA ASN A 348 4.61 -3.89 -22.59
C ASN A 348 4.19 -5.20 -21.91
N ASP A 349 3.17 -5.83 -22.48
CA ASP A 349 2.48 -6.98 -21.90
C ASP A 349 3.13 -8.29 -22.32
N SER A 350 3.64 -9.04 -21.33
CA SER A 350 4.27 -10.34 -21.56
C SER A 350 3.27 -11.50 -21.63
N GLY A 351 1.98 -11.29 -21.39
CA GLY A 351 0.98 -12.35 -21.20
C GLY A 351 0.97 -12.97 -19.80
N THR A 352 1.69 -12.35 -18.86
CA THR A 352 1.92 -12.86 -17.50
C THR A 352 1.23 -11.99 -16.47
N VAL A 353 0.43 -12.62 -15.61
CA VAL A 353 -0.22 -12.01 -14.44
C VAL A 353 0.66 -12.24 -13.21
N ALA A 354 0.91 -11.17 -12.46
CA ALA A 354 1.57 -11.22 -11.16
C ALA A 354 0.54 -10.93 -10.06
N PRO A 355 0.26 -11.86 -9.12
CA PRO A 355 -0.68 -11.62 -8.04
C PRO A 355 -0.42 -10.35 -7.24
N THR A 356 0.85 -9.98 -7.00
CA THR A 356 1.17 -8.76 -6.25
C THR A 356 0.60 -7.49 -6.89
N ALA A 357 0.45 -7.45 -8.21
CA ALA A 357 -0.12 -6.30 -8.90
C ALA A 357 -1.53 -5.98 -8.40
N ALA A 358 -2.44 -6.95 -8.44
CA ALA A 358 -3.81 -6.75 -8.00
C ALA A 358 -3.94 -6.78 -6.47
N LEU A 359 -3.21 -7.67 -5.78
CA LEU A 359 -3.34 -7.86 -4.34
C LEU A 359 -2.74 -6.70 -3.53
N SER A 360 -1.61 -6.14 -3.96
CA SER A 360 -1.02 -4.95 -3.32
C SER A 360 -1.77 -3.65 -3.67
N ALA A 361 -2.66 -3.69 -4.67
CA ALA A 361 -3.59 -2.60 -4.98
C ALA A 361 -4.89 -2.65 -4.16
N MET A 362 -4.99 -3.50 -3.13
CA MET A 362 -6.16 -3.63 -2.25
C MET A 362 -6.69 -2.28 -1.71
N PRO A 363 -5.84 -1.31 -1.30
CA PRO A 363 -6.37 -0.01 -0.84
C PRO A 363 -7.08 0.78 -1.94
N TYR A 364 -6.69 0.59 -3.20
CA TYR A 364 -7.15 1.39 -4.33
C TYR A 364 -8.40 0.80 -4.98
N THR A 365 -8.44 -0.52 -5.17
CA THR A 365 -9.54 -1.21 -5.86
C THR A 365 -9.97 -2.49 -5.14
N PRO A 366 -10.43 -2.40 -3.87
CA PRO A 366 -10.65 -3.58 -3.02
C PRO A 366 -11.61 -4.61 -3.62
N HIS A 367 -12.67 -4.16 -4.31
CA HIS A 367 -13.59 -5.08 -4.98
C HIS A 367 -12.89 -5.92 -6.06
N TYR A 368 -12.14 -5.28 -6.97
CA TYR A 368 -11.46 -5.98 -8.06
C TYR A 368 -10.25 -6.80 -7.60
N SER A 369 -9.53 -6.33 -6.57
CA SER A 369 -8.43 -7.07 -5.95
C SER A 369 -8.94 -8.34 -5.25
N MET A 370 -10.09 -8.27 -4.58
CA MET A 370 -10.74 -9.44 -3.99
C MET A 370 -11.20 -10.47 -5.04
N GLN A 371 -11.65 -10.06 -6.23
CA GLN A 371 -11.96 -11.00 -7.32
C GLN A 371 -10.75 -11.86 -7.70
N VAL A 372 -9.56 -11.24 -7.80
CA VAL A 372 -8.31 -11.95 -8.07
C VAL A 372 -7.94 -12.88 -6.90
N LEU A 373 -8.08 -12.40 -5.66
CA LEU A 373 -7.82 -13.22 -4.48
C LEU A 373 -8.73 -14.44 -4.38
N GLU A 374 -10.02 -14.28 -4.66
CA GLU A 374 -11.00 -15.35 -4.71
C GLU A 374 -10.65 -16.38 -5.78
N ALA A 375 -10.20 -15.96 -6.96
CA ALA A 375 -9.73 -16.86 -8.01
C ALA A 375 -8.45 -17.61 -7.63
N LEU A 376 -7.49 -16.92 -6.98
CA LEU A 376 -6.28 -17.52 -6.42
C LEU A 376 -6.58 -18.55 -5.33
N ASN A 377 -7.59 -18.30 -4.50
CA ASN A 377 -8.01 -19.23 -3.45
C ASN A 377 -9.01 -20.30 -3.95
N GLY A 378 -9.59 -20.11 -5.14
CA GLY A 378 -10.49 -21.05 -5.78
C GLY A 378 -9.80 -21.79 -6.92
N ARG A 379 -10.10 -21.37 -8.16
CA ARG A 379 -9.71 -22.10 -9.37
C ARG A 379 -8.21 -22.24 -9.59
N PHE A 380 -7.40 -21.30 -9.06
CA PHE A 380 -5.94 -21.35 -9.20
C PHE A 380 -5.21 -21.89 -7.97
N ARG A 381 -5.91 -22.21 -6.88
CA ARG A 381 -5.27 -22.54 -5.59
C ARG A 381 -4.22 -23.64 -5.69
N GLN A 382 -4.53 -24.71 -6.42
CA GLN A 382 -3.62 -25.84 -6.59
C GLN A 382 -2.33 -25.48 -7.36
N ALA A 383 -2.42 -24.56 -8.31
CA ALA A 383 -1.29 -24.16 -9.15
C ALA A 383 -0.50 -22.99 -8.54
N MET A 384 -1.21 -22.05 -7.91
CA MET A 384 -0.68 -20.75 -7.55
C MET A 384 -0.52 -20.51 -6.05
N TRP A 385 -1.01 -21.35 -5.15
CA TRP A 385 -0.87 -21.13 -3.71
C TRP A 385 0.10 -22.13 -3.09
N GLY A 386 1.20 -21.63 -2.54
CA GLY A 386 2.22 -22.44 -1.86
C GLY A 386 2.42 -22.04 -0.40
N PRO A 387 3.56 -22.43 0.22
CA PRO A 387 3.83 -22.19 1.64
C PRO A 387 3.85 -20.71 2.05
N CYS A 388 4.22 -19.81 1.13
CA CYS A 388 4.25 -18.37 1.38
C CYS A 388 3.10 -17.64 0.66
N GLY A 389 1.96 -18.30 0.47
CA GLY A 389 0.82 -17.72 -0.23
C GLY A 389 0.94 -17.83 -1.76
N PRO A 390 0.33 -16.89 -2.52
CA PRO A 390 0.41 -16.87 -3.98
C PRO A 390 1.85 -16.85 -4.49
N TYR A 391 2.19 -17.72 -5.45
CA TYR A 391 3.46 -17.66 -6.18
C TYR A 391 3.55 -16.40 -7.07
N ASP A 392 4.77 -16.09 -7.49
CA ASP A 392 5.15 -14.84 -8.14
C ASP A 392 4.29 -14.44 -9.35
N ALA A 393 4.05 -15.38 -10.25
CA ALA A 393 3.44 -15.08 -11.54
C ALA A 393 2.90 -16.31 -12.27
N PHE A 394 2.03 -16.10 -13.26
CA PHE A 394 1.58 -17.13 -14.19
C PHE A 394 1.12 -16.55 -15.54
N SER A 395 1.23 -17.35 -16.59
CA SER A 395 0.72 -17.05 -17.93
C SER A 395 -0.26 -18.14 -18.31
N LEU A 396 -1.55 -17.78 -18.40
CA LEU A 396 -2.53 -18.70 -18.93
C LEU A 396 -2.20 -19.00 -20.38
N ARG A 397 -1.92 -18.00 -21.23
CA ARG A 397 -1.54 -18.20 -22.64
C ARG A 397 -0.52 -19.32 -22.84
N ASP A 398 0.53 -19.31 -22.02
CA ASP A 398 1.69 -20.19 -22.19
C ASP A 398 1.63 -21.47 -21.35
N ASP A 399 0.51 -21.70 -20.65
CA ASP A 399 0.30 -22.76 -19.66
C ASP A 399 1.46 -22.88 -18.67
N TRP A 400 1.85 -21.73 -18.11
CA TRP A 400 3.02 -21.59 -17.26
C TRP A 400 2.64 -20.96 -15.92
N TYR A 401 3.16 -21.53 -14.84
CA TYR A 401 2.93 -21.09 -13.47
C TYR A 401 4.27 -21.08 -12.75
N ALA A 402 4.63 -19.94 -12.15
CA ALA A 402 5.79 -19.85 -11.30
C ALA A 402 5.59 -20.73 -10.06
N ARG A 403 6.68 -21.35 -9.58
CA ARG A 403 6.76 -21.96 -8.25
C ARG A 403 7.78 -21.24 -7.38
N THR A 404 7.95 -19.96 -7.66
CA THR A 404 8.90 -19.05 -7.05
C THR A 404 8.16 -17.96 -6.28
N TYR A 405 8.90 -17.31 -5.39
CA TYR A 405 8.51 -16.12 -4.66
C TYR A 405 9.64 -15.10 -4.81
N GLN A 406 9.29 -13.82 -4.85
CA GLN A 406 10.22 -12.71 -4.69
C GLN A 406 9.84 -11.86 -3.47
N ALA A 407 10.83 -11.36 -2.73
CA ALA A 407 10.57 -10.52 -1.55
C ALA A 407 9.77 -9.27 -1.92
N ILE A 408 10.15 -8.64 -3.02
CA ILE A 408 9.56 -7.38 -3.51
C ILE A 408 8.13 -7.56 -4.02
N ASP A 409 7.72 -8.79 -4.30
CA ASP A 409 6.35 -9.09 -4.72
C ASP A 409 5.50 -9.58 -3.54
N GLN A 410 6.04 -10.44 -2.67
CA GLN A 410 5.29 -11.01 -1.55
C GLN A 410 5.03 -10.00 -0.42
N LEU A 411 6.03 -9.21 -0.04
CA LEU A 411 5.96 -8.40 1.18
C LEU A 411 5.09 -7.14 1.02
N PRO A 412 5.00 -6.50 -0.16
CA PRO A 412 4.00 -5.47 -0.40
C PRO A 412 2.56 -5.98 -0.28
N ILE A 413 2.27 -7.25 -0.56
CA ILE A 413 0.92 -7.82 -0.35
C ILE A 413 0.53 -7.70 1.12
N VAL A 414 1.42 -8.11 2.03
CA VAL A 414 1.18 -8.03 3.48
C VAL A 414 0.93 -6.57 3.89
N CYS A 415 1.82 -5.67 3.46
CA CYS A 415 1.83 -4.27 3.85
C CYS A 415 0.62 -3.50 3.31
N MET A 416 0.32 -3.63 2.03
CA MET A 416 -0.75 -2.87 1.38
C MET A 416 -2.14 -3.39 1.76
N VAL A 417 -2.30 -4.71 1.96
CA VAL A 417 -3.54 -5.24 2.54
C VAL A 417 -3.75 -4.71 3.96
N GLU A 418 -2.69 -4.58 4.77
CA GLU A 418 -2.83 -3.99 6.11
C GLU A 418 -3.22 -2.51 6.05
N ASN A 419 -2.62 -1.74 5.13
CA ASN A 419 -3.00 -0.35 4.92
C ASN A 419 -4.45 -0.19 4.47
N TYR A 420 -4.98 -1.10 3.64
CA TYR A 420 -6.40 -1.15 3.32
C TYR A 420 -7.24 -1.38 4.57
N ARG A 421 -6.87 -2.38 5.39
CA ARG A 421 -7.66 -2.84 6.52
C ARG A 421 -7.70 -1.87 7.70
N SER A 422 -6.57 -1.22 8.02
CA SER A 422 -6.43 -0.41 9.24
C SER A 422 -5.64 0.89 9.06
N GLY A 423 -4.97 1.07 7.91
CA GLY A 423 -4.05 2.18 7.68
C GLY A 423 -2.85 2.21 8.65
N LEU A 424 -2.48 1.06 9.23
CA LEU A 424 -1.46 0.96 10.28
C LEU A 424 -0.12 1.55 9.84
N LEU A 425 0.44 1.06 8.73
CA LEU A 425 1.79 1.43 8.30
C LEU A 425 1.85 2.89 7.84
N TRP A 426 0.82 3.34 7.12
CA TRP A 426 0.60 4.75 6.82
C TRP A 426 0.59 5.63 8.06
N ARG A 427 -0.16 5.26 9.11
CA ARG A 427 -0.23 6.04 10.34
C ARG A 427 1.13 6.11 11.04
N LEU A 428 1.86 5.00 11.10
CA LEU A 428 3.17 4.93 11.75
C LEU A 428 4.22 5.75 11.03
N PHE A 429 4.30 5.64 9.71
CA PHE A 429 5.28 6.36 8.90
C PHE A 429 4.97 7.86 8.80
N MET A 430 3.72 8.21 8.48
CA MET A 430 3.32 9.62 8.30
C MET A 430 3.29 10.43 9.59
N ASN A 431 3.27 9.77 10.76
CA ASN A 431 3.35 10.47 12.04
C ASN A 431 4.77 10.75 12.51
N ASP A 432 5.77 10.15 11.87
CA ASP A 432 7.18 10.37 12.17
C ASP A 432 7.58 11.85 12.01
N PRO A 433 8.29 12.44 12.99
CA PRO A 433 8.67 13.84 12.92
C PRO A 433 9.67 14.14 11.79
N ASP A 434 10.51 13.19 11.39
CA ASP A 434 11.47 13.39 10.30
C ASP A 434 10.75 13.34 8.96
N VAL A 435 9.88 12.35 8.77
CA VAL A 435 9.05 12.22 7.55
C VAL A 435 8.20 13.46 7.33
N LYS A 436 7.55 14.00 8.37
CA LYS A 436 6.78 15.25 8.28
C LYS A 436 7.64 16.41 7.74
N ARG A 437 8.86 16.57 8.26
CA ARG A 437 9.80 17.60 7.76
C ARG A 437 10.21 17.33 6.30
N GLY A 438 10.42 16.07 5.93
CA GLY A 438 10.73 15.69 4.55
C GLY A 438 9.62 16.04 3.58
N LEU A 439 8.37 15.74 3.93
CA LEU A 439 7.17 16.10 3.15
C LEU A 439 7.04 17.61 2.99
N ASP A 440 7.17 18.37 4.08
CA ASP A 440 7.11 19.83 4.05
C ASP A 440 8.22 20.42 3.15
N ARG A 441 9.45 19.89 3.24
CA ARG A 441 10.59 20.31 2.41
C ARG A 441 10.44 19.93 0.93
N ALA A 442 9.72 18.85 0.63
CA ALA A 442 9.36 18.44 -0.73
C ALA A 442 8.20 19.27 -1.31
N GLY A 443 7.50 20.04 -0.48
CA GLY A 443 6.27 20.74 -0.87
C GLY A 443 5.07 19.80 -1.05
N LEU A 444 5.17 18.55 -0.61
CA LEU A 444 4.11 17.57 -0.60
C LEU A 444 3.14 17.88 0.54
N ARG A 445 1.86 18.01 0.20
CA ARG A 445 0.83 18.50 1.13
C ARG A 445 -0.49 17.74 0.98
N PRO A 446 -1.37 17.76 2.00
CA PRO A 446 -2.71 17.23 1.84
C PRO A 446 -3.45 17.86 0.65
N PRO A 447 -4.16 17.06 -0.17
CA PRO A 447 -4.93 17.58 -1.29
C PRO A 447 -6.01 18.55 -0.80
N ARG A 448 -6.34 19.56 -1.63
CA ARG A 448 -7.41 20.54 -1.35
C ARG A 448 -8.44 20.54 -2.49
N PRO A 449 -9.18 19.43 -2.67
CA PRO A 449 -10.11 19.31 -3.77
C PRO A 449 -11.40 20.12 -3.52
N ALA A 450 -12.23 20.25 -4.57
CA ALA A 450 -13.57 20.82 -4.46
C ALA A 450 -14.53 19.92 -3.67
N ASP A 451 -15.68 20.48 -3.28
CA ASP A 451 -16.78 19.72 -2.65
C ASP A 451 -17.24 18.55 -3.52
N GLY A 452 -17.72 17.48 -2.88
CA GLY A 452 -18.21 16.28 -3.57
C GLY A 452 -17.40 15.04 -3.23
N PHE A 453 -17.10 14.22 -4.24
CA PHE A 453 -16.42 12.92 -4.09
C PHE A 453 -15.07 12.87 -4.83
N PRO A 454 -14.13 13.79 -4.56
CA PRO A 454 -12.91 13.94 -5.37
C PRO A 454 -11.95 12.76 -5.26
N GLU A 455 -12.01 11.98 -4.18
CA GLU A 455 -11.21 10.76 -4.01
C GLU A 455 -11.80 9.54 -4.73
N MET A 456 -13.04 9.64 -5.23
CA MET A 456 -13.75 8.54 -5.85
C MET A 456 -13.54 8.57 -7.37
N VAL A 457 -12.67 7.69 -7.86
CA VAL A 457 -12.46 7.51 -9.31
C VAL A 457 -13.51 6.54 -9.84
N VAL A 458 -14.37 7.04 -10.73
CA VAL A 458 -15.41 6.23 -11.38
C VAL A 458 -14.76 5.34 -12.43
N ALA A 459 -15.04 4.04 -12.38
CA ALA A 459 -14.56 3.13 -13.41
C ALA A 459 -15.17 3.50 -14.77
N LEU A 460 -14.42 3.28 -15.84
CA LEU A 460 -14.86 3.54 -17.20
C LEU A 460 -15.20 2.23 -17.90
N LYS A 461 -16.06 2.32 -18.91
CA LYS A 461 -16.37 1.19 -19.80
C LYS A 461 -16.40 1.65 -21.26
N PRO A 462 -16.11 0.76 -22.21
CA PRO A 462 -16.21 1.08 -23.64
C PRO A 462 -17.64 1.48 -24.02
N ASP A 463 -17.78 2.50 -24.87
CA ASP A 463 -19.06 3.00 -25.37
C ASP A 463 -19.56 2.30 -26.65
N GLY A 464 -18.78 1.33 -27.15
CA GLY A 464 -19.02 0.61 -28.39
C GLY A 464 -18.70 1.40 -29.68
N ARG A 465 -18.21 2.63 -29.56
CA ARG A 465 -17.85 3.55 -30.66
C ARG A 465 -16.37 3.94 -30.65
N GLY A 466 -15.56 3.24 -29.85
CA GLY A 466 -14.13 3.49 -29.70
C GLY A 466 -13.79 4.53 -28.61
N GLY A 467 -14.78 4.97 -27.83
CA GLY A 467 -14.60 5.82 -26.65
C GLY A 467 -14.92 5.08 -25.35
N HIS A 468 -14.85 5.83 -24.26
CA HIS A 468 -15.15 5.36 -22.90
C HIS A 468 -16.18 6.28 -22.25
N VAL A 469 -17.09 5.71 -21.47
CA VAL A 469 -18.07 6.44 -20.67
C VAL A 469 -17.96 6.02 -19.19
N PRO A 470 -18.32 6.90 -18.24
CA PRO A 470 -18.39 6.52 -16.84
C PRO A 470 -19.33 5.33 -16.61
N ASP A 471 -18.90 4.38 -15.78
CA ASP A 471 -19.71 3.28 -15.28
C ASP A 471 -20.17 3.56 -13.84
N ALA A 472 -19.45 3.04 -12.85
CA ALA A 472 -19.72 3.25 -11.43
C ALA A 472 -18.44 3.10 -10.59
N CYS A 473 -18.48 3.54 -9.34
CA CYS A 473 -17.51 3.08 -8.34
C CYS A 473 -18.00 1.77 -7.73
N ASP A 474 -17.27 0.69 -7.95
CA ASP A 474 -17.54 -0.61 -7.35
C ASP A 474 -17.01 -0.65 -5.90
N LEU A 475 -17.92 -0.60 -4.94
CA LEU A 475 -17.61 -0.66 -3.51
C LEU A 475 -17.88 -2.05 -2.98
N ARG A 476 -16.93 -2.57 -2.21
CA ARG A 476 -17.11 -3.79 -1.42
C ARG A 476 -17.24 -3.40 0.06
N ARG A 477 -18.07 -4.11 0.81
CA ARG A 477 -18.11 -3.94 2.27
C ARG A 477 -16.72 -4.25 2.84
N HIS A 478 -16.24 -3.37 3.70
CA HIS A 478 -14.92 -3.53 4.30
C HIS A 478 -14.91 -4.81 5.16
N PRO A 479 -13.93 -5.70 5.00
CA PRO A 479 -13.89 -7.00 5.67
C PRO A 479 -13.87 -6.87 7.20
N ASP A 480 -13.26 -5.80 7.72
CA ASP A 480 -13.13 -5.60 9.15
C ASP A 480 -14.32 -4.88 9.82
N THR A 481 -15.10 -4.09 9.07
CA THR A 481 -16.21 -3.29 9.65
C THR A 481 -17.59 -3.74 9.16
N GLY A 482 -17.65 -4.46 8.03
CA GLY A 482 -18.89 -4.84 7.36
C GLY A 482 -19.63 -3.68 6.70
N LEU A 483 -19.02 -2.50 6.60
CA LEU A 483 -19.62 -1.28 6.06
C LEU A 483 -19.01 -0.89 4.72
N TYR A 484 -19.79 -0.26 3.85
CA TYR A 484 -19.24 0.55 2.76
C TYR A 484 -18.65 1.83 3.34
N ALA A 485 -17.60 2.34 2.70
CA ALA A 485 -16.98 3.62 3.04
C ALA A 485 -16.89 4.48 1.77
N VAL A 486 -17.35 5.73 1.85
CA VAL A 486 -17.29 6.70 0.76
C VAL A 486 -16.69 8.00 1.30
N PRO A 487 -15.43 8.31 0.99
CA PRO A 487 -14.86 9.61 1.30
C PRO A 487 -15.56 10.72 0.50
N TYR A 488 -15.79 11.85 1.15
CA TYR A 488 -16.33 13.04 0.53
C TYR A 488 -15.69 14.30 1.10
N GLN A 489 -15.64 15.35 0.29
CA GLN A 489 -15.08 16.64 0.64
C GLN A 489 -16.20 17.63 0.96
N ALA A 490 -16.03 18.39 2.05
CA ALA A 490 -16.86 19.52 2.41
C ALA A 490 -15.99 20.71 2.84
N ASN A 491 -16.00 21.79 2.09
CA ASN A 491 -15.16 22.97 2.30
C ASN A 491 -15.63 23.80 3.51
N LYS A 492 -16.92 23.72 3.82
CA LYS A 492 -17.51 24.31 5.02
C LYS A 492 -17.98 23.20 5.95
N GLY A 493 -17.70 23.38 7.24
CA GLY A 493 -18.30 22.54 8.26
C GLY A 493 -19.79 22.86 8.43
N GLY A 494 -20.62 21.86 8.68
CA GLY A 494 -22.05 22.07 8.78
C GLY A 494 -22.89 20.81 8.59
N ALA A 495 -24.21 20.99 8.60
CA ALA A 495 -25.13 19.90 8.26
C ALA A 495 -25.09 19.66 6.75
N VAL A 496 -24.90 18.41 6.34
CA VAL A 496 -24.99 17.97 4.96
C VAL A 496 -25.94 16.77 4.89
N VAL A 497 -26.54 16.55 3.72
CA VAL A 497 -27.45 15.43 3.49
C VAL A 497 -26.89 14.55 2.38
N LEU A 498 -26.70 13.27 2.65
CA LEU A 498 -26.40 12.29 1.59
C LEU A 498 -27.64 11.44 1.34
N THR A 499 -27.99 11.24 0.06
CA THR A 499 -29.15 10.42 -0.33
C THR A 499 -28.70 9.35 -1.30
N LEU A 500 -29.00 8.09 -0.99
CA LEU A 500 -28.79 6.95 -1.85
C LEU A 500 -30.10 6.63 -2.58
N THR A 501 -30.11 6.73 -3.91
CA THR A 501 -31.24 6.35 -4.76
C THR A 501 -30.93 5.11 -5.59
N ASP A 502 -31.95 4.32 -5.88
CA ASP A 502 -31.84 3.19 -6.80
C ASP A 502 -31.81 3.63 -8.28
N PRO A 503 -31.64 2.69 -9.25
CA PRO A 503 -31.65 3.02 -10.68
C PRO A 503 -32.96 3.65 -11.19
N ALA A 504 -34.08 3.46 -10.47
CA ALA A 504 -35.37 4.08 -10.80
C ALA A 504 -35.51 5.48 -10.19
N GLY A 505 -34.51 5.98 -9.46
CA GLY A 505 -34.52 7.26 -8.77
C GLY A 505 -35.27 7.25 -7.44
N ALA A 506 -35.71 6.08 -6.96
CA ALA A 506 -36.37 5.97 -5.66
C ALA A 506 -35.34 6.07 -4.54
N THR A 507 -35.63 6.89 -3.52
CA THR A 507 -34.77 7.03 -2.35
C THR A 507 -34.77 5.73 -1.54
N ARG A 508 -33.59 5.13 -1.36
CA ARG A 508 -33.38 3.95 -0.54
C ARG A 508 -32.90 4.30 0.86
N ARG A 509 -32.09 5.35 0.99
CA ARG A 509 -31.59 5.81 2.28
C ARG A 509 -31.22 7.30 2.26
N THR A 510 -31.45 7.99 3.36
CA THR A 510 -31.00 9.37 3.58
C THR A 510 -30.16 9.42 4.85
N PHE A 511 -29.04 10.14 4.78
CA PHE A 511 -28.08 10.32 5.86
C PHE A 511 -28.01 11.80 6.18
N HIS A 512 -28.37 12.16 7.41
CA HIS A 512 -28.18 13.50 7.95
C HIS A 512 -26.91 13.49 8.79
N VAL A 513 -25.85 14.12 8.30
CA VAL A 513 -24.55 14.12 8.96
C VAL A 513 -24.03 15.53 9.14
N ARG A 514 -23.18 15.73 10.15
CA ARG A 514 -22.45 16.99 10.33
C ARG A 514 -21.04 16.81 9.80
N ALA A 515 -20.73 17.44 8.67
CA ALA A 515 -19.40 17.42 8.08
C ALA A 515 -18.46 18.39 8.82
N ALA A 516 -17.20 18.00 8.97
CA ALA A 516 -16.11 18.90 9.28
C ALA A 516 -15.58 19.55 8.00
N PRO A 517 -14.95 20.75 8.06
CA PRO A 517 -14.22 21.28 6.92
C PRO A 517 -13.10 20.31 6.50
N GLY A 518 -13.00 19.99 5.21
CA GLY A 518 -12.03 19.05 4.66
C GLY A 518 -12.62 17.70 4.27
N ARG A 519 -11.77 16.67 4.35
CA ARG A 519 -12.10 15.28 4.07
C ARG A 519 -12.99 14.71 5.18
N ASN A 520 -14.09 14.10 4.78
CA ASN A 520 -15.01 13.35 5.62
C ASN A 520 -15.20 11.95 5.02
N GLU A 521 -15.85 11.04 5.76
CA GLU A 521 -16.13 9.69 5.28
C GLU A 521 -17.53 9.26 5.72
N LEU A 522 -18.37 8.89 4.75
CA LEU A 522 -19.66 8.26 5.02
C LEU A 522 -19.44 6.76 5.11
N THR A 523 -19.77 6.15 6.25
CA THR A 523 -19.83 4.69 6.39
C THR A 523 -21.25 4.21 6.60
N PHE A 524 -21.62 3.11 5.93
CA PHE A 524 -22.98 2.60 6.00
C PHE A 524 -23.09 1.11 5.63
N ALA A 525 -24.03 0.42 6.28
CA ALA A 525 -24.47 -0.91 5.87
C ALA A 525 -25.62 -0.77 4.86
N PHE A 526 -25.57 -1.51 3.76
CA PHE A 526 -26.66 -1.55 2.80
C PHE A 526 -26.67 -2.92 2.12
N ARG A 527 -27.85 -3.38 1.71
CA ARG A 527 -27.99 -4.60 0.90
C ARG A 527 -28.61 -4.18 -0.42
N PRO A 528 -27.86 -4.23 -1.53
CA PRO A 528 -28.40 -3.88 -2.84
C PRO A 528 -29.43 -4.92 -3.29
N GLU A 529 -30.37 -4.49 -4.13
CA GLU A 529 -31.41 -5.36 -4.69
C GLU A 529 -30.83 -6.38 -5.68
N SER A 530 -29.74 -6.01 -6.35
CA SER A 530 -28.98 -6.82 -7.29
C SER A 530 -27.51 -6.39 -7.25
N PRO A 531 -26.54 -7.31 -7.41
CA PRO A 531 -25.12 -6.96 -7.51
C PRO A 531 -24.81 -6.05 -8.70
N ASP A 532 -25.66 -6.03 -9.74
CA ASP A 532 -25.47 -5.19 -10.93
C ASP A 532 -26.14 -3.81 -10.84
N ALA A 533 -26.92 -3.57 -9.78
CA ALA A 533 -27.65 -2.31 -9.62
C ALA A 533 -26.67 -1.15 -9.40
N VAL A 534 -26.83 -0.09 -10.20
CA VAL A 534 -26.07 1.15 -10.04
C VAL A 534 -26.93 2.18 -9.31
N HIS A 535 -26.65 2.36 -8.03
CA HIS A 535 -27.25 3.40 -7.19
C HIS A 535 -26.59 4.75 -7.46
N THR A 536 -27.27 5.83 -7.10
CA THR A 536 -26.67 7.17 -7.07
C THR A 536 -26.59 7.65 -5.62
N LEU A 537 -25.39 7.99 -5.16
CA LEU A 537 -25.19 8.72 -3.91
C LEU A 537 -25.08 10.20 -4.22
N THR A 538 -26.03 10.99 -3.73
CA THR A 538 -26.02 12.45 -3.88
C THR A 538 -25.67 13.11 -2.55
N LEU A 539 -24.59 13.90 -2.52
CA LEU A 539 -24.23 14.81 -1.43
C LEU A 539 -24.85 16.18 -1.71
N ASP A 540 -25.66 16.68 -0.78
CA ASP A 540 -26.20 18.04 -0.74
C ASP A 540 -25.50 18.81 0.40
N THR A 541 -24.69 19.80 0.03
CA THR A 541 -23.96 20.67 0.98
C THR A 541 -24.75 21.93 1.34
N GLY A 542 -25.97 22.09 0.82
CA GLY A 542 -26.76 23.32 0.87
C GLY A 542 -26.38 24.33 -0.21
N ASP A 543 -25.09 24.41 -0.57
CA ASP A 543 -24.58 25.28 -1.64
C ASP A 543 -24.59 24.58 -3.01
N ALA A 544 -24.35 23.27 -3.03
CA ALA A 544 -24.25 22.47 -4.25
C ALA A 544 -24.70 21.01 -4.04
N ARG A 545 -24.99 20.34 -5.15
CA ARG A 545 -25.26 18.89 -5.19
C ARG A 545 -24.23 18.17 -6.04
N HIS A 546 -23.67 17.10 -5.48
CA HIS A 546 -22.69 16.25 -6.13
C HIS A 546 -23.22 14.83 -6.16
N SER A 547 -23.10 14.13 -7.29
CA SER A 547 -23.60 12.77 -7.45
C SER A 547 -22.48 11.81 -7.79
N LEU A 548 -22.56 10.59 -7.26
CA LEU A 548 -21.61 9.52 -7.47
C LEU A 548 -22.37 8.23 -7.82
N PRO A 549 -22.15 7.63 -9.01
CA PRO A 549 -22.68 6.32 -9.32
C PRO A 549 -21.94 5.24 -8.52
N LEU A 550 -22.68 4.38 -7.83
CA LEU A 550 -22.16 3.33 -6.96
C LEU A 550 -22.71 1.97 -7.38
N ARG A 551 -21.85 0.98 -7.47
CA ARG A 551 -22.24 -0.44 -7.48
C ARG A 551 -21.77 -1.07 -6.18
N LEU A 552 -22.69 -1.64 -5.42
CA LEU A 552 -22.44 -2.10 -4.05
C LEU A 552 -22.35 -3.63 -4.05
N HIS A 553 -21.26 -4.18 -3.52
CA HIS A 553 -20.94 -5.62 -3.49
C HIS A 553 -20.91 -6.19 -2.08
#